data_AF-A0A8T7CYK9-F1
#
_entry.id   AF-A0A8T7CYK9-F1
#
_cell.length_a   1.000
_cell.length_b   1.000
_cell.length_c   1.000
_cell.angle_alpha   90.00
_cell.angle_beta   90.00
_cell.angle_gamma   90.00
#
_symmetry.space_group_name_H-M   'P 1'
#
loop_
_entity.id
_entity.type
_entity.pdbx_description
1 polymer ?
#
loop_
_entity_poly.entity_id
_entity_poly.type
_entity_poly.pdbx_seq_one_letter_code
_entity_poly.pdbx_strand_id
1 'polypeptide(L)' 'DARYDEKWNQELIDEGGKYQVPCLKITREDGSVEWMYESTDINQYLEEKFSADS' A
#
# COMPACT_ATOMS: atom_id res chain seq x y z
N ASP A 1 7.50 -22.37 8.46
CA ASP A 1 6.25 -22.17 7.70
C ASP A 1 5.38 -21.20 8.49
N ALA A 2 5.60 -19.90 8.27
CA ALA A 2 5.13 -18.80 9.11
C ALA A 2 3.69 -18.40 8.79
N ARG A 3 2.78 -19.39 8.74
CA ARG A 3 1.39 -19.22 8.33
C ARG A 3 0.39 -19.07 9.49
N TYR A 4 0.88 -18.96 10.74
CA TYR A 4 0.05 -19.00 11.95
C TYR A 4 0.44 -18.00 13.05
N ASP A 5 1.14 -16.91 12.74
CA ASP A 5 1.30 -15.83 13.72
C ASP A 5 0.07 -14.91 13.70
N GLU A 6 -0.89 -15.20 14.59
CA GLU A 6 -2.07 -14.36 14.91
C GLU A 6 -1.71 -12.91 15.29
N LYS A 7 -0.43 -12.64 15.57
CA LYS A 7 0.07 -11.35 16.01
C LYS A 7 0.12 -10.26 14.92
N TRP A 8 0.11 -10.64 13.64
CA TRP A 8 0.17 -9.66 12.54
C TRP A 8 -1.21 -9.15 12.10
N ASN A 9 -2.29 -9.82 12.50
CA ASN A 9 -3.63 -9.51 12.01
C ASN A 9 -4.21 -8.22 12.62
N GLN A 10 -3.84 -7.84 13.85
CA GLN A 10 -4.44 -6.66 14.48
C GLN A 10 -3.85 -5.34 13.99
N GLU A 11 -2.53 -5.22 13.82
CA GLU A 11 -1.91 -3.99 13.30
C GLU A 11 -2.36 -3.66 11.87
N LEU A 12 -2.56 -4.69 11.02
CA LEU A 12 -3.02 -4.50 9.65
C LEU A 12 -4.49 -4.07 9.55
N ILE A 13 -5.31 -4.41 10.54
CA ILE A 13 -6.71 -3.99 10.63
C ILE A 13 -6.80 -2.58 11.23
N ASP A 14 -6.07 -2.31 12.31
CA ASP A 14 -6.13 -1.04 13.03
C ASP A 14 -5.45 0.12 12.27
N GLU A 15 -4.39 -0.13 11.50
CA GLU A 15 -3.73 0.93 10.70
C GLU A 15 -4.13 0.94 9.21
N GLY A 16 -4.67 -0.18 8.68
CA GLY A 16 -4.92 -0.36 7.24
C GLY A 16 -6.38 -0.36 6.81
N GLY A 17 -7.35 -0.51 7.72
CA GLY A 17 -8.79 -0.47 7.43
C GLY A 17 -9.35 -1.61 6.55
N LYS A 18 -8.54 -2.20 5.65
CA LYS A 18 -8.84 -3.40 4.85
C LYS A 18 -7.54 -4.15 4.50
N TYR A 19 -7.46 -5.43 4.84
CA TYR A 19 -6.46 -6.35 4.29
C TYR A 19 -6.84 -6.69 2.84
N GLN A 20 -6.60 -5.78 1.91
CA GLN A 20 -6.86 -5.96 0.49
C GLN A 20 -5.57 -5.73 -0.30
N VAL A 21 -5.00 -6.81 -0.83
CA VAL A 21 -3.89 -6.75 -1.79
C VAL A 21 -4.45 -6.76 -3.22
N PRO A 22 -3.83 -6.07 -4.17
CA PRO A 22 -2.65 -5.21 -4.01
C PRO A 22 -2.98 -3.87 -3.34
N CYS A 23 -2.04 -3.37 -2.54
CA CYS A 23 -2.09 -2.07 -1.88
C CYS A 23 -0.74 -1.37 -2.03
N LEU A 24 -0.75 -0.05 -2.24
CA LEU A 24 0.43 0.80 -2.31
C LEU A 24 0.39 1.85 -1.20
N LYS A 25 1.47 1.95 -0.42
CA LYS A 25 1.64 2.99 0.59
C LYS A 25 2.47 4.14 0.00
N ILE A 26 1.90 5.33 -0.03
CA ILE A 26 2.57 6.55 -0.50
C ILE A 26 2.85 7.41 0.73
N THR A 27 4.14 7.67 0.99
CA THR A 27 4.57 8.56 2.08
C THR A 27 4.98 9.89 1.46
N ARG A 28 4.30 10.97 1.84
CA ARG A 28 4.58 12.33 1.36
C ARG A 28 5.65 12.98 2.25
N GLU A 29 6.31 14.00 1.72
CA GLU A 29 7.39 14.72 2.43
C GLU A 29 6.90 15.47 3.69
N ASP A 30 5.60 15.80 3.75
CA ASP A 30 4.95 16.41 4.91
C ASP A 30 4.65 15.40 6.04
N GLY A 31 5.01 14.12 5.85
CA GLY A 31 4.78 13.04 6.81
C GLY A 31 3.38 12.42 6.71
N SER A 32 2.54 12.87 5.77
CA SER A 32 1.24 12.23 5.53
C SER A 32 1.42 10.91 4.78
N VAL A 33 0.56 9.95 5.14
CA VAL A 33 0.53 8.61 4.56
C VAL A 33 -0.79 8.44 3.83
N GLU A 34 -0.71 8.08 2.56
CA GLU A 34 -1.85 7.75 1.72
C GLU A 34 -1.75 6.29 1.27
N TRP A 35 -2.88 5.59 1.29
CA TRP A 35 -2.98 4.22 0.83
C TRP A 35 -3.82 4.16 -0.43
N MET A 36 -3.24 3.59 -1.48
CA MET A 36 -3.93 3.31 -2.73
C MET A 36 -4.22 1.82 -2.80
N TYR A 37 -5.44 1.51 -3.20
CA TYR A 37 -5.96 0.17 -3.41
C TYR A 37 -6.42 0.07 -4.86
N GLU A 38 -6.60 -1.15 -5.36
CA GLU A 38 -6.88 -1.45 -6.78
C GLU A 38 -5.63 -1.46 -7.68
N SER A 39 -5.43 -2.56 -8.40
CA SER A 39 -4.25 -2.77 -9.23
C SER A 39 -4.13 -1.77 -10.38
N THR A 40 -5.25 -1.33 -10.94
CA THR A 40 -5.28 -0.40 -12.08
C THR A 40 -4.75 0.97 -11.67
N ASP A 41 -5.23 1.48 -10.53
CA ASP A 41 -4.84 2.79 -10.01
C ASP A 41 -3.37 2.77 -9.58
N ILE A 42 -2.92 1.68 -8.95
CA ILE A 42 -1.52 1.48 -8.57
C ILE A 42 -0.61 1.49 -9.81
N ASN A 43 -0.97 0.78 -10.88
CA ASN A 43 -0.17 0.76 -12.10
C ASN A 43 -0.11 2.14 -12.76
N GLN A 44 -1.24 2.83 -12.89
CA GLN A 44 -1.29 4.17 -13.45
C GLN A 44 -0.44 5.15 -12.62
N TYR A 45 -0.52 5.09 -11.29
CA TYR A 45 0.28 5.93 -10.41
C TYR A 45 1.78 5.69 -10.58
N LEU A 46 2.21 4.43 -10.63
CA LEU A 46 3.62 4.09 -10.82
C LEU A 46 4.11 4.50 -12.21
N GLU A 47 3.29 4.31 -13.24
CA GLU A 47 3.59 4.79 -14.59
C GLU A 47 3.73 6.31 -14.61
N GLU A 48 2.77 7.08 -14.09
CA GLU A 48 2.85 8.54 -14.07
C GLU A 48 4.05 9.06 -13.26
N LYS A 49 4.37 8.39 -12.14
CA LYS A 49 5.43 8.85 -11.23
C LYS A 49 6.83 8.49 -11.71
N PHE A 50 7.01 7.37 -12.40
CA PHE A 50 8.32 6.84 -12.79
C PHE A 50 8.54 6.74 -14.31
N SER A 51 7.53 6.95 -15.16
CA SER A 51 7.72 6.94 -16.63
C SER A 51 8.37 8.20 -17.20
N ALA A 52 8.78 9.15 -16.34
CA ALA A 52 9.51 10.35 -16.76
C ALA A 52 11.04 10.18 -16.81
N ASP A 53 11.57 8.99 -16.51
CA ASP A 53 13.02 8.70 -16.61
C ASP A 53 13.38 8.07 -17.97
N SER A 54 13.17 8.79 -19.07
CA SER A 54 13.69 8.44 -20.41
C SER A 54 14.19 9.64 -21.18
#